data_AF-A0A168K7K1-F1
#
_entry.id   AF-A0A168K7K1-F1
#
_cell.length_a   1.000
_cell.length_b   1.000
_cell.length_c   1.000
_cell.angle_alpha   90.00
_cell.angle_beta   90.00
_cell.angle_gamma   90.00
#
_symmetry.space_group_name_H-M   'P 1'
#
loop_
_entity.id
_entity.type
_entity.pdbx_description
1 polymer ?
#
loop_
_entity_poly.entity_id
_entity_poly.type
_entity_poly.pdbx_seq_one_letter_code
_entity_poly.pdbx_strand_id
1 'polypeptide(L)'
;MSIFRKAILVLILICSALFFNLMGNANANDENPKEELEIEAVLNHIFHLRVEVMINQNIHELDAHYLTKQQVSRYAYQHEKNRVNYLNEWAKKRSITLVDAKSDIRLVRVTKKADKAIISLIQSLQISYDYPNKIVPTQSFGVGTRHFITLHRVNGKWMIYKEWYLDPLDENPNKIAKTPNGMAPSIKSPREVSKSNKYNRSRAISYANKYAGVAWGAGNNHRYNNKYRDYTSKGGDCTNFASQVMGDKEAGGLPLTNIWRYDKRSGGSERWIRTDSFSNFILRSGYGESVSLGDFEHIISPTPKYPDGALSHIQAGDLIGYIIQGNDVDHFSIVVGYDAYGYPIVNSHTADRYRVPFDLGWDQNTKYILIHIKD
;
A
#
# COMPACT_ATOMS: atom_id res chain seq x y z
N MET A 1 6.55 27.63 -12.37
CA MET A 1 7.44 26.57 -11.85
C MET A 1 8.04 27.06 -10.54
N SER A 2 7.45 26.66 -9.40
CA SER A 2 7.75 27.28 -8.09
C SER A 2 9.02 26.68 -7.47
N ILE A 3 9.90 27.58 -7.03
CA ILE A 3 11.17 27.38 -6.32
C ILE A 3 11.02 26.43 -5.10
N PHE A 4 9.80 26.24 -4.59
CA PHE A 4 9.48 25.36 -3.46
C PHE A 4 9.71 23.85 -3.69
N ARG A 5 9.61 23.33 -4.93
CA ARG A 5 9.77 21.87 -5.16
C ARG A 5 11.23 21.41 -5.28
N LYS A 6 12.14 22.30 -5.70
CA LYS A 6 13.58 22.00 -5.70
C LYS A 6 14.19 22.00 -4.28
N ALA A 7 13.55 22.69 -3.33
CA ALA A 7 13.97 22.70 -1.93
C ALA A 7 13.77 21.33 -1.24
N ILE A 8 12.79 20.52 -1.66
CA ILE A 8 12.47 19.23 -1.03
C ILE A 8 13.55 18.17 -1.31
N LEU A 9 14.13 18.15 -2.52
CA LEU A 9 15.21 17.23 -2.88
C LEU A 9 16.56 17.59 -2.22
N VAL A 10 16.82 18.89 -2.02
CA VAL A 10 18.04 19.35 -1.32
C VAL A 10 17.93 19.16 0.20
N LEU A 11 16.72 19.26 0.78
CA LEU A 11 16.51 19.02 2.21
C LEU A 11 16.65 17.54 2.59
N ILE A 12 16.30 16.60 1.68
CA ILE A 12 16.48 15.16 1.90
C ILE A 12 17.96 14.77 2.00
N LEU A 13 18.84 15.41 1.22
CA LEU A 13 20.29 15.19 1.27
C LEU A 13 20.94 15.82 2.51
N ILE A 14 20.51 17.01 2.95
CA ILE A 14 21.08 17.68 4.12
C ILE A 14 20.61 17.03 5.43
N CYS A 15 19.36 16.54 5.51
CA CYS A 15 18.91 15.75 6.66
C CYS A 15 19.71 14.45 6.79
N SER A 16 20.04 13.76 5.68
CA SER A 16 20.85 12.53 5.76
C SER A 16 22.27 12.78 6.30
N ALA A 17 22.90 13.93 6.00
CA ALA A 17 24.24 14.23 6.51
C ALA A 17 24.25 14.63 8.00
N LEU A 18 23.16 15.19 8.52
CA LEU A 18 23.05 15.58 9.95
C LEU A 18 22.63 14.43 10.87
N PHE A 19 22.07 13.34 10.34
CA PHE A 19 21.76 12.14 11.14
C PHE A 19 22.96 11.19 11.32
N PHE A 20 24.05 11.36 10.56
CA PHE A 20 25.21 10.46 10.62
C PHE A 20 26.29 10.85 11.65
N ASN A 21 26.21 12.03 12.29
CA ASN A 21 27.21 12.49 13.27
C ASN A 21 26.72 12.57 14.73
N LEU A 22 25.70 11.81 15.09
CA LEU A 22 25.32 11.55 16.49
C LEU A 22 25.41 10.05 16.81
N MET A 23 26.52 9.42 16.43
CA MET A 23 27.01 8.21 17.10
C MET A 23 27.97 8.64 18.23
N GLY A 24 27.38 9.24 19.26
CA GLY A 24 27.99 9.31 20.58
C GLY A 24 27.53 8.11 21.38
N ASN A 25 28.48 7.36 21.94
CA ASN A 25 28.31 6.14 22.74
C ASN A 25 26.99 6.10 23.52
N ALA A 26 26.05 5.26 23.07
CA ALA A 26 24.90 4.90 23.86
C ALA A 26 25.37 3.91 24.93
N ASN A 27 25.44 4.38 26.18
CA ASN A 27 25.50 3.50 27.34
C ASN A 27 24.29 2.58 27.29
N ALA A 28 24.55 1.28 27.15
CA ALA A 28 23.58 0.24 27.46
C ALA A 28 23.43 0.22 28.99
N ASN A 29 22.44 0.94 29.52
CA ASN A 29 21.87 0.81 30.86
C ASN A 29 20.81 1.91 31.08
N ASP A 30 19.60 1.73 30.55
CA ASP A 30 18.34 2.24 31.15
C ASP A 30 17.08 1.72 30.42
N GLU A 31 16.99 0.41 30.15
CA GLU A 31 15.73 -0.18 29.67
C GLU A 31 14.89 -0.58 30.89
N ASN A 32 13.82 0.17 31.18
CA ASN A 32 12.84 -0.15 32.21
C ASN A 32 11.65 -0.90 31.59
N PRO A 33 11.54 -2.24 31.75
CA PRO A 33 10.54 -3.06 31.07
C PRO A 33 9.10 -2.63 31.37
N LYS A 34 8.85 -2.05 32.54
CA LYS A 34 7.51 -1.60 32.97
C LYS A 34 7.00 -0.40 32.16
N GLU A 35 7.91 0.46 31.71
CA GLU A 35 7.55 1.68 30.97
C GLU A 35 7.47 1.45 29.46
N GLU A 36 8.18 0.44 28.93
CA GLU A 36 7.96 -0.01 27.54
C GLU A 36 6.56 -0.62 27.38
N LEU A 37 6.12 -1.41 28.36
CA LEU A 37 4.74 -1.91 28.44
C LEU A 37 3.70 -0.77 28.52
N GLU A 38 4.01 0.35 29.18
CA GLU A 38 3.13 1.53 29.21
C GLU A 38 2.99 2.16 27.81
N ILE A 39 4.10 2.35 27.09
CA ILE A 39 4.11 2.91 25.72
C ILE A 39 3.37 1.97 24.76
N GLU A 40 3.63 0.67 24.85
CA GLU A 40 2.95 -0.33 24.05
C GLU A 40 1.43 -0.33 24.31
N ALA A 41 0.99 -0.27 25.56
CA ALA A 41 -0.43 -0.19 25.90
C ALA A 41 -1.08 1.09 25.34
N VAL A 42 -0.40 2.24 25.45
CA VAL A 42 -0.89 3.51 24.89
C VAL A 42 -1.01 3.45 23.37
N LEU A 43 0.00 2.91 22.68
CA LEU A 43 -0.02 2.80 21.22
C LEU A 43 -1.10 1.81 20.75
N ASN A 44 -1.24 0.65 21.41
CA ASN A 44 -2.31 -0.30 21.09
C ASN A 44 -3.69 0.36 21.22
N HIS A 45 -3.91 1.10 22.32
CA HIS A 45 -5.15 1.82 22.52
C HIS A 45 -5.41 2.87 21.43
N ILE A 46 -4.40 3.69 21.07
CA ILE A 46 -4.56 4.69 20.02
C ILE A 46 -4.85 4.05 18.66
N PHE A 47 -4.16 2.98 18.29
CA PHE A 47 -4.37 2.28 17.02
C PHE A 47 -5.71 1.54 16.97
N HIS A 48 -6.24 1.11 18.13
CA HIS A 48 -7.60 0.60 18.25
C HIS A 48 -8.63 1.71 18.03
N LEU A 49 -8.51 2.86 18.71
CA LEU A 49 -9.39 4.01 18.49
C LEU A 49 -9.37 4.47 17.02
N ARG A 50 -8.20 4.47 16.37
CA ARG A 50 -8.08 4.82 14.95
C ARG A 50 -8.95 3.97 14.03
N VAL A 51 -9.08 2.66 14.31
CA VAL A 51 -9.95 1.79 13.50
C VAL A 51 -11.42 1.93 13.86
N GLU A 52 -11.76 2.22 15.12
CA GLU A 52 -13.13 2.54 15.53
C GLU A 52 -13.64 3.81 14.83
N VAL A 53 -12.84 4.88 14.85
CA VAL A 53 -13.21 6.15 14.19
C VAL A 53 -13.24 6.06 12.68
N MET A 54 -12.54 5.11 12.08
CA MET A 54 -12.62 4.82 10.65
C MET A 54 -14.01 4.34 10.23
N ILE A 55 -14.71 3.62 11.13
CA ILE A 55 -16.05 3.08 10.89
C ILE A 55 -17.13 4.04 11.40
N ASN A 56 -17.01 4.52 12.64
CA ASN A 56 -18.04 5.36 13.27
C ASN A 56 -17.96 6.85 12.87
N GLN A 57 -16.85 7.27 12.22
CA GLN A 57 -16.55 8.64 11.77
C GLN A 57 -16.47 9.70 12.88
N ASN A 58 -16.42 9.30 14.15
CA ASN A 58 -16.29 10.18 15.31
C ASN A 58 -14.83 10.54 15.61
N ILE A 59 -14.22 11.33 14.73
CA ILE A 59 -12.79 11.69 14.83
C ILE A 59 -12.37 12.34 16.16
N HIS A 60 -13.32 12.94 16.89
CA HIS A 60 -13.09 13.60 18.17
C HIS A 60 -12.61 12.64 19.27
N GLU A 61 -12.86 11.33 19.14
CA GLU A 61 -12.32 10.32 20.06
C GLU A 61 -10.78 10.30 20.08
N LEU A 62 -10.13 10.78 19.01
CA LEU A 62 -8.68 10.89 18.96
C LEU A 62 -8.14 12.16 19.64
N ASP A 63 -8.96 13.18 19.93
CA ASP A 63 -8.49 14.51 20.39
C ASP A 63 -7.60 14.42 21.64
N ALA A 64 -7.94 13.50 22.55
CA ALA A 64 -7.23 13.29 23.82
C ALA A 64 -5.87 12.58 23.68
N HIS A 65 -5.46 12.21 22.46
CA HIS A 65 -4.21 11.48 22.18
C HIS A 65 -3.20 12.28 21.37
N TYR A 66 -3.55 13.50 20.96
CA TYR A 66 -2.70 14.40 20.19
C TYR A 66 -2.48 15.72 20.91
N LEU A 67 -1.28 16.27 20.79
CA LEU A 67 -0.97 17.60 21.31
C LEU A 67 -1.32 18.69 20.30
N THR A 68 -2.62 18.87 20.04
CA THR A 68 -3.17 19.75 18.98
C THR A 68 -2.79 21.24 19.11
N LYS A 69 -2.25 21.68 20.25
CA LYS A 69 -1.66 23.03 20.38
C LYS A 69 -0.34 23.17 19.60
N GLN A 70 0.38 22.09 19.35
CA GLN A 70 1.61 22.11 18.53
C GLN A 70 1.31 21.74 17.08
N GLN A 71 1.88 22.53 16.16
CA GLN A 71 1.66 22.37 14.73
C GLN A 71 2.04 20.97 14.21
N VAL A 72 3.16 20.42 14.68
CA VAL A 72 3.64 19.10 14.25
C VAL A 72 2.64 18.00 14.62
N SER A 73 2.04 18.06 15.81
CA SER A 73 1.03 17.10 16.24
C SER A 73 -0.30 17.31 15.51
N ARG A 74 -0.67 18.57 15.20
CA ARG A 74 -1.83 18.85 14.35
C ARG A 74 -1.72 18.21 12.96
N TYR A 75 -0.54 18.16 12.37
CA TYR A 75 -0.37 17.47 11.09
C TYR A 75 -0.65 15.96 11.20
N ALA A 76 -0.15 15.30 12.24
CA ALA A 76 -0.44 13.88 12.48
C ALA A 76 -1.94 13.62 12.75
N TYR A 77 -2.59 14.49 13.52
CA TYR A 77 -4.04 14.41 13.75
C TYR A 77 -4.84 14.65 12.46
N GLN A 78 -4.46 15.66 11.68
CA GLN A 78 -5.13 16.00 10.42
C GLN A 78 -4.96 14.91 9.36
N HIS A 79 -3.84 14.21 9.38
CA HIS A 79 -3.59 13.03 8.56
C HIS A 79 -4.61 11.91 8.87
N GLU A 80 -4.79 11.54 10.14
CA GLU A 80 -5.83 10.56 10.52
C GLU A 80 -7.24 11.03 10.14
N LYS A 81 -7.55 12.32 10.34
CA LYS A 81 -8.83 12.89 9.90
C LYS A 81 -9.02 12.77 8.38
N ASN A 82 -7.97 13.04 7.59
CA ASN A 82 -8.02 12.88 6.14
C ASN A 82 -8.26 11.42 5.76
N ARG A 83 -7.57 10.49 6.42
CA ARG A 83 -7.68 9.05 6.21
C ARG A 83 -9.11 8.53 6.41
N VAL A 84 -9.78 8.95 7.50
CA VAL A 84 -11.19 8.63 7.76
C VAL A 84 -12.08 9.20 6.66
N ASN A 85 -11.90 10.47 6.30
CA ASN A 85 -12.71 11.13 5.28
C ASN A 85 -12.53 10.50 3.89
N TYR A 86 -11.28 10.23 3.49
CA TYR A 86 -10.93 9.66 2.20
C TYR A 86 -11.55 8.27 2.04
N LEU A 87 -11.37 7.39 3.03
CA LEU A 87 -11.86 6.02 2.93
C LEU A 87 -13.40 5.98 2.89
N ASN A 88 -14.07 6.79 3.70
CA ASN A 88 -15.55 6.86 3.70
C ASN A 88 -16.10 7.48 2.41
N GLU A 89 -15.46 8.52 1.86
CA GLU A 89 -15.86 9.08 0.56
C GLU A 89 -15.57 8.11 -0.59
N TRP A 90 -14.51 7.32 -0.52
CA TRP A 90 -14.24 6.25 -1.48
C TRP A 90 -15.35 5.18 -1.42
N ALA A 91 -15.67 4.70 -0.22
CA ALA A 91 -16.71 3.69 -0.02
C ALA A 91 -18.06 4.18 -0.58
N LYS A 92 -18.45 5.42 -0.25
CA LYS A 92 -19.66 6.08 -0.77
C LYS A 92 -19.67 6.16 -2.30
N LYS A 93 -18.56 6.58 -2.92
CA LYS A 93 -18.42 6.67 -4.40
C LYS A 93 -18.37 5.30 -5.09
N ARG A 94 -18.36 4.21 -4.34
CA ARG A 94 -18.41 2.83 -4.83
C ARG A 94 -19.69 2.10 -4.39
N SER A 95 -20.63 2.80 -3.75
CA SER A 95 -21.83 2.18 -3.14
C SER A 95 -21.48 1.03 -2.20
N ILE A 96 -20.42 1.23 -1.41
CA ILE A 96 -19.89 0.31 -0.41
C ILE A 96 -20.14 0.89 0.98
N THR A 97 -20.38 0.01 1.95
CA THR A 97 -20.42 0.38 3.37
C THR A 97 -19.25 -0.28 4.10
N LEU A 98 -18.45 0.52 4.82
CA LEU A 98 -17.43 0.01 5.72
C LEU A 98 -18.13 -0.53 6.97
N VAL A 99 -17.83 -1.77 7.37
CA VAL A 99 -18.56 -2.47 8.44
C VAL A 99 -17.69 -2.86 9.63
N ASP A 100 -16.39 -3.05 9.44
CA ASP A 100 -15.47 -3.43 10.50
C ASP A 100 -14.04 -3.03 10.12
N ALA A 101 -13.19 -2.80 11.11
CA ALA A 101 -11.76 -2.57 10.93
C ALA A 101 -10.99 -3.05 12.16
N LYS A 102 -9.84 -3.69 11.92
CA LYS A 102 -8.97 -4.23 12.97
C LYS A 102 -7.54 -3.85 12.71
N SER A 103 -6.80 -3.51 13.76
CA SER A 103 -5.40 -3.11 13.65
C SER A 103 -4.57 -3.86 14.67
N ASP A 104 -3.55 -4.56 14.18
CA ASP A 104 -2.49 -5.14 15.00
C ASP A 104 -1.21 -4.33 14.80
N ILE A 105 -0.50 -4.02 15.90
CA ILE A 105 0.78 -3.33 15.84
C ILE A 105 1.92 -4.20 16.36
N ARG A 106 3.11 -4.01 15.81
CA ARG A 106 4.36 -4.57 16.31
C ARG A 106 5.40 -3.47 16.48
N LEU A 107 5.83 -3.25 17.71
CA LEU A 107 6.90 -2.32 18.02
C LEU A 107 8.22 -2.92 17.52
N VAL A 108 8.95 -2.17 16.70
CA VAL A 108 10.25 -2.60 16.13
C VAL A 108 11.40 -2.02 16.93
N ARG A 109 11.24 -0.79 17.41
CA ARG A 109 12.23 -0.09 18.23
C ARG A 109 11.52 0.95 19.07
N VAL A 110 11.89 1.03 20.34
CA VAL A 110 11.51 2.10 21.26
C VAL A 110 12.81 2.74 21.76
N THR A 111 12.88 4.06 21.79
CA THR A 111 14.01 4.80 22.34
C THR A 111 13.48 5.93 23.19
N LYS A 112 13.66 5.83 24.50
CA LYS A 112 13.12 6.77 25.49
C LYS A 112 14.18 7.77 25.96
N LYS A 113 13.74 8.99 26.26
CA LYS A 113 14.48 10.03 26.97
C LYS A 113 13.49 10.77 27.88
N ALA A 114 13.59 10.65 29.19
CA ALA A 114 12.74 11.35 30.18
C ALA A 114 11.25 11.51 29.78
N ASP A 115 10.89 12.64 29.16
CA ASP A 115 9.54 13.06 28.74
C ASP A 115 9.24 12.79 27.25
N LYS A 116 10.08 12.05 26.54
CA LYS A 116 10.02 11.78 25.10
C LYS A 116 10.28 10.30 24.79
N ALA A 117 9.53 9.76 23.84
CA ALA A 117 9.80 8.45 23.26
C ALA A 117 9.81 8.55 21.72
N ILE A 118 10.75 7.87 21.08
CA ILE A 118 10.85 7.72 19.63
C ILE A 118 10.62 6.25 19.31
N ILE A 119 9.60 5.96 18.51
CA ILE A 119 9.13 4.62 18.22
C ILE A 119 9.16 4.39 16.72
N SER A 120 9.65 3.24 16.30
CA SER A 120 9.31 2.67 15.00
C SER A 120 8.40 1.47 15.23
N LEU A 121 7.25 1.43 14.55
CA LEU A 121 6.32 0.30 14.63
C LEU A 121 5.78 -0.06 13.26
N ILE A 122 5.27 -1.29 13.15
CA ILE A 122 4.56 -1.79 11.98
C ILE A 122 3.09 -1.93 12.36
N GLN A 123 2.20 -1.48 11.48
CA GLN A 123 0.76 -1.71 11.58
C GLN A 123 0.33 -2.70 10.49
N SER A 124 -0.48 -3.67 10.89
CA SER A 124 -1.24 -4.58 10.01
C SER A 124 -2.72 -4.25 10.19
N LEU A 125 -3.32 -3.62 9.18
CA LEU A 125 -4.69 -3.13 9.20
C LEU A 125 -5.58 -4.00 8.31
N GLN A 126 -6.69 -4.49 8.87
CA GLN A 126 -7.84 -5.06 8.15
C GLN A 126 -8.94 -4.01 8.03
N ILE A 127 -9.54 -3.89 6.85
CA ILE A 127 -10.78 -3.16 6.62
C ILE A 127 -11.78 -4.11 5.95
N SER A 128 -13.00 -4.15 6.47
CA SER A 128 -14.11 -4.96 5.95
C SER A 128 -15.24 -4.09 5.43
N TYR A 129 -15.88 -4.57 4.37
CA TYR A 129 -16.91 -3.81 3.68
C TYR A 129 -17.98 -4.70 3.05
N ASP A 130 -19.19 -4.15 2.95
CA ASP A 130 -20.37 -4.78 2.37
C ASP A 130 -20.89 -3.99 1.16
N TYR A 131 -21.71 -4.67 0.37
CA TYR A 131 -22.49 -4.09 -0.72
C TYR A 131 -23.98 -4.07 -0.32
N PRO A 132 -24.52 -2.93 0.14
CA PRO A 132 -25.90 -2.86 0.66
C PRO A 132 -26.96 -3.34 -0.32
N ASN A 133 -26.69 -3.23 -1.62
CA ASN A 133 -27.61 -3.55 -2.70
C ASN A 133 -27.32 -4.91 -3.38
N LYS A 134 -26.50 -5.77 -2.77
CA LYS A 134 -26.11 -7.08 -3.33
C LYS A 134 -26.06 -8.16 -2.26
N ILE A 135 -26.47 -9.36 -2.63
CA ILE A 135 -26.38 -10.55 -1.76
C ILE A 135 -25.05 -11.23 -2.04
N VAL A 136 -24.00 -10.74 -1.39
CA VAL A 136 -22.63 -11.29 -1.42
C VAL A 136 -22.07 -11.27 0.00
N PRO A 137 -21.15 -12.18 0.36
CA PRO A 137 -20.54 -12.16 1.68
C PRO A 137 -19.75 -10.86 1.91
N THR A 138 -19.51 -10.50 3.17
CA THR A 138 -18.60 -9.41 3.53
C THR A 138 -17.22 -9.64 2.95
N GLN A 139 -16.64 -8.57 2.40
CA GLN A 139 -15.30 -8.57 1.85
C GLN A 139 -14.32 -7.92 2.83
N SER A 140 -13.06 -8.31 2.78
CA SER A 140 -11.99 -7.66 3.56
C SER A 140 -10.72 -7.49 2.73
N PHE A 141 -9.98 -6.41 3.02
CA PHE A 141 -8.65 -6.18 2.50
C PHE A 141 -7.68 -5.76 3.61
N GLY A 142 -6.39 -5.86 3.30
CA GLY A 142 -5.31 -5.54 4.22
C GLY A 142 -4.42 -4.40 3.73
N VAL A 143 -4.03 -3.53 4.65
CA VAL A 143 -3.00 -2.50 4.45
C VAL A 143 -1.91 -2.66 5.50
N GLY A 144 -0.65 -2.60 5.08
CA GLY A 144 0.51 -2.69 5.96
C GLY A 144 1.35 -1.43 5.90
N THR A 145 1.59 -0.79 7.04
CA THR A 145 2.28 0.50 7.15
C THR A 145 3.39 0.48 8.19
N ARG A 146 4.39 1.33 8.00
CA ARG A 146 5.55 1.48 8.89
C ARG A 146 5.58 2.90 9.43
N HIS A 147 5.46 3.04 10.74
CA HIS A 147 5.30 4.31 11.42
C HIS A 147 6.54 4.70 12.19
N PHE A 148 6.87 5.99 12.14
CA PHE A 148 7.87 6.63 12.97
C PHE A 148 7.19 7.67 13.85
N ILE A 149 7.02 7.35 15.13
CA ILE A 149 6.22 8.12 16.07
C ILE A 149 7.14 8.76 17.10
N THR A 150 6.89 10.02 17.43
CA THR A 150 7.42 10.67 18.63
C THR A 150 6.27 10.93 19.59
N LEU A 151 6.38 10.38 20.79
CA LEU A 151 5.48 10.67 21.89
C LEU A 151 6.15 11.65 22.85
N HIS A 152 5.39 12.59 23.41
CA HIS A 152 5.80 13.40 24.55
C HIS A 152 4.91 13.09 25.76
N ARG A 153 5.48 13.12 26.95
CA ARG A 153 4.75 12.93 28.20
C ARG A 153 4.26 14.28 28.71
N VAL A 154 2.95 14.46 28.77
CA VAL A 154 2.30 15.69 29.26
C VAL A 154 1.29 15.31 30.32
N ASN A 155 1.39 15.90 31.51
CA ASN A 155 0.52 15.61 32.66
C ASN A 155 0.41 14.10 32.96
N GLY A 156 1.55 13.41 32.89
CA GLY A 156 1.64 11.96 33.13
C GLY A 156 1.21 11.07 31.96
N LYS A 157 0.64 11.61 30.88
CA LYS A 157 0.14 10.84 29.73
C LYS A 157 1.08 10.95 28.53
N TRP A 158 1.29 9.84 27.83
CA TRP A 158 1.98 9.81 26.54
C TRP A 158 1.05 10.26 25.42
N MET A 159 1.48 11.24 24.64
CA MET A 159 0.67 11.90 23.61
C MET A 159 1.45 11.94 22.30
N ILE A 160 0.77 11.76 21.16
CA ILE A 160 1.40 11.86 19.85
C ILE A 160 1.82 13.30 19.59
N TYR A 161 3.14 13.51 19.54
CA TYR A 161 3.74 14.79 19.18
C TYR A 161 4.03 14.88 17.69
N LYS A 162 4.52 13.78 17.09
CA LYS A 162 4.86 13.69 15.66
C LYS A 162 4.66 12.27 15.18
N GLU A 163 4.26 12.12 13.93
CA GLU A 163 4.23 10.85 13.24
C GLU A 163 4.60 11.04 11.77
N TRP A 164 5.22 10.02 11.17
CA TRP A 164 5.41 9.91 9.74
C TRP A 164 5.28 8.46 9.31
N TYR A 165 4.53 8.22 8.25
CA TYR A 165 4.46 6.96 7.53
C TYR A 165 4.03 7.22 6.08
N LEU A 166 4.34 6.29 5.20
CA LEU A 166 3.76 6.26 3.85
C LEU A 166 2.38 5.61 3.95
N ASP A 167 1.32 6.39 3.81
CA ASP A 167 -0.05 5.92 3.86
C ASP A 167 -0.66 5.84 2.46
N PRO A 168 -1.11 4.67 1.99
CA PRO A 168 -1.82 4.58 0.72
C PRO A 168 -3.22 5.19 0.77
N LEU A 169 -3.71 5.60 1.95
CA LEU A 169 -5.03 6.19 2.16
C LEU A 169 -4.98 7.71 2.41
N ASP A 170 -3.80 8.35 2.38
CA ASP A 170 -3.66 9.80 2.50
C ASP A 170 -3.82 10.50 1.14
N GLU A 171 -5.00 10.32 0.56
CA GLU A 171 -5.38 10.90 -0.72
C GLU A 171 -6.47 11.96 -0.55
N ASN A 172 -6.69 12.77 -1.59
CA ASN A 172 -7.71 13.82 -1.52
C ASN A 172 -9.12 13.25 -1.78
N PRO A 173 -10.06 13.26 -0.81
CA PRO A 173 -11.42 12.73 -0.99
C PRO A 173 -12.18 13.35 -2.18
N ASN A 174 -11.91 14.63 -2.47
CA ASN A 174 -12.56 15.34 -3.56
C ASN A 174 -12.07 14.92 -4.94
N LYS A 175 -10.91 14.25 -5.01
CA LYS A 175 -10.31 13.79 -6.26
C LYS A 175 -10.52 12.30 -6.53
N ILE A 176 -11.29 11.58 -5.71
CA ILE A 176 -11.63 10.19 -6.01
C ILE A 176 -12.44 10.14 -7.32
N ALA A 177 -11.98 9.34 -8.27
CA ALA A 177 -12.60 9.18 -9.58
C ALA A 177 -14.06 8.70 -9.45
N LYS A 178 -14.93 9.25 -10.29
CA LYS A 178 -16.35 8.89 -10.34
C LYS A 178 -16.53 7.61 -11.17
N THR A 179 -17.53 6.82 -10.83
CA THR A 179 -18.04 5.75 -11.70
C THR A 179 -19.36 6.20 -12.34
N PRO A 180 -19.68 5.77 -13.58
CA PRO A 180 -20.87 6.25 -14.29
C PRO A 180 -22.20 6.05 -13.52
N ASN A 181 -22.29 4.99 -12.74
CA ASN A 181 -23.48 4.60 -11.98
C ASN A 181 -23.30 4.75 -10.45
N GLY A 182 -22.19 5.32 -9.98
CA GLY A 182 -21.87 5.43 -8.55
C GLY A 182 -21.61 4.09 -7.84
N MET A 183 -21.53 2.98 -8.58
CA MET A 183 -21.23 1.65 -8.03
C MET A 183 -19.76 1.31 -8.22
N ALA A 184 -19.25 0.37 -7.42
CA ALA A 184 -17.95 -0.23 -7.67
C ALA A 184 -17.89 -0.82 -9.09
N PRO A 185 -16.75 -0.70 -9.79
CA PRO A 185 -16.53 -1.43 -11.03
C PRO A 185 -16.57 -2.94 -10.74
N SER A 186 -17.27 -3.69 -11.57
CA SER A 186 -17.49 -5.12 -11.37
C SER A 186 -17.37 -5.86 -12.69
N ILE A 187 -16.69 -7.00 -12.65
CA ILE A 187 -16.54 -7.92 -13.77
C ILE A 187 -17.41 -9.14 -13.50
N LYS A 188 -18.43 -9.31 -14.36
CA LYS A 188 -19.50 -10.31 -14.18
C LYS A 188 -19.02 -11.76 -14.32
N SER A 189 -18.00 -12.00 -15.14
CA SER A 189 -17.47 -13.34 -15.40
C SER A 189 -15.95 -13.26 -15.50
N PRO A 190 -15.25 -13.38 -14.36
CA PRO A 190 -13.81 -13.56 -14.36
C PRO A 190 -13.42 -14.71 -15.29
N ARG A 191 -12.43 -14.49 -16.16
CA ARG A 191 -11.91 -15.57 -17.00
C ARG A 191 -11.33 -16.67 -16.11
N GLU A 192 -11.57 -17.92 -16.48
CA GLU A 192 -10.91 -19.03 -15.81
C GLU A 192 -9.40 -18.89 -15.97
N VAL A 193 -8.68 -19.14 -14.86
CA VAL A 193 -7.21 -19.15 -14.85
C VAL A 193 -6.74 -20.23 -15.82
N SER A 194 -6.19 -19.81 -16.96
CA SER A 194 -5.67 -20.74 -17.95
C SER A 194 -4.48 -21.52 -17.37
N LYS A 195 -4.40 -22.81 -17.73
CA LYS A 195 -3.25 -23.65 -17.39
C LYS A 195 -2.25 -23.57 -18.54
N SER A 196 -1.22 -22.75 -18.38
CA SER A 196 -0.09 -22.72 -19.30
C SER A 196 1.22 -23.17 -18.66
N ASN A 197 2.09 -23.68 -19.52
CA ASN A 197 3.48 -24.00 -19.21
C ASN A 197 4.42 -22.79 -19.29
N LYS A 198 4.04 -21.66 -19.92
CA LYS A 198 4.90 -20.48 -20.06
C LYS A 198 4.87 -19.58 -18.82
N TYR A 199 3.69 -19.38 -18.27
CA TYR A 199 3.46 -18.57 -17.06
C TYR A 199 2.53 -19.30 -16.11
N ASN A 200 3.00 -19.60 -14.90
CA ASN A 200 2.20 -20.27 -13.89
C ASN A 200 1.38 -19.27 -13.08
N ARG A 201 0.24 -18.86 -13.65
CA ARG A 201 -0.68 -17.88 -13.08
C ARG A 201 -1.16 -18.23 -11.66
N SER A 202 -1.52 -19.49 -11.42
CA SER A 202 -1.96 -19.95 -10.10
C SER A 202 -0.88 -19.81 -9.02
N ARG A 203 0.38 -20.16 -9.35
CA ARG A 203 1.53 -19.98 -8.44
C ARG A 203 1.87 -18.51 -8.26
N ALA A 204 1.79 -17.69 -9.30
CA ALA A 204 1.99 -16.25 -9.19
C ALA A 204 1.00 -15.61 -8.20
N ILE A 205 -0.29 -15.93 -8.32
CA ILE A 205 -1.34 -15.46 -7.39
C ILE A 205 -1.06 -15.96 -5.97
N SER A 206 -0.73 -17.23 -5.81
CA SER A 206 -0.40 -17.83 -4.50
C SER A 206 0.81 -17.14 -3.85
N TYR A 207 1.85 -16.86 -4.64
CA TYR A 207 3.03 -16.13 -4.20
C TYR A 207 2.68 -14.69 -3.79
N ALA A 208 1.89 -14.00 -4.61
CA ALA A 208 1.46 -12.63 -4.34
C ALA A 208 0.66 -12.55 -3.03
N ASN A 209 -0.23 -13.51 -2.76
CA ASN A 209 -0.97 -13.60 -1.50
C ASN A 209 -0.07 -13.95 -0.31
N LYS A 210 0.93 -14.82 -0.52
CA LYS A 210 1.84 -15.26 0.53
C LYS A 210 2.82 -14.15 0.98
N TYR A 211 3.27 -13.30 0.06
CA TYR A 211 4.36 -12.37 0.31
C TYR A 211 3.96 -10.89 0.15
N ALA A 212 2.69 -10.54 0.38
CA ALA A 212 2.18 -9.16 0.35
C ALA A 212 2.64 -8.29 1.55
N GLY A 213 3.86 -8.50 2.04
CA GLY A 213 4.48 -7.68 3.07
C GLY A 213 3.82 -7.81 4.45
N VAL A 214 3.66 -6.68 5.13
CA VAL A 214 3.14 -6.61 6.51
C VAL A 214 1.62 -6.38 6.59
N ALA A 215 0.93 -6.37 5.45
CA ALA A 215 -0.51 -6.17 5.39
C ALA A 215 -1.29 -7.32 6.02
N TRP A 216 -2.45 -7.01 6.61
CA TRP A 216 -3.35 -8.04 7.11
C TRP A 216 -3.76 -9.01 6.01
N GLY A 217 -3.95 -10.29 6.36
CA GLY A 217 -4.31 -11.35 5.42
C GLY A 217 -3.14 -11.85 4.55
N ALA A 218 -2.03 -11.12 4.46
CA ALA A 218 -0.83 -11.62 3.80
C ALA A 218 -0.33 -12.89 4.50
N GLY A 219 0.12 -13.87 3.72
CA GLY A 219 0.69 -15.09 4.26
C GLY A 219 2.07 -14.87 4.91
N ASN A 220 2.79 -15.96 5.14
CA ASN A 220 4.17 -15.92 5.66
C ASN A 220 4.32 -15.11 6.96
N ASN A 221 3.28 -15.11 7.81
CA ASN A 221 3.21 -14.35 9.06
C ASN A 221 3.49 -12.84 8.86
N HIS A 222 2.92 -12.26 7.79
CA HIS A 222 3.07 -10.85 7.44
C HIS A 222 4.55 -10.46 7.24
N ARG A 223 5.30 -11.30 6.52
CA ARG A 223 6.72 -11.07 6.20
C ARG A 223 6.98 -11.20 4.71
N TYR A 224 7.91 -10.40 4.24
CA TYR A 224 8.50 -10.47 2.91
C TYR A 224 9.22 -11.81 2.64
N ASN A 225 9.44 -12.12 1.37
CA ASN A 225 10.29 -13.24 1.01
C ASN A 225 11.76 -12.92 1.31
N ASN A 226 12.35 -13.62 2.26
CA ASN A 226 13.74 -13.42 2.69
C ASN A 226 14.80 -13.78 1.63
N LYS A 227 14.41 -14.40 0.51
CA LYS A 227 15.29 -14.63 -0.64
C LYS A 227 15.64 -13.33 -1.37
N TYR A 228 14.81 -12.31 -1.23
CA TYR A 228 14.92 -11.03 -1.90
C TYR A 228 15.17 -9.91 -0.88
N ARG A 229 15.96 -8.91 -1.27
CA ARG A 229 16.16 -7.70 -0.51
C ARG A 229 14.85 -6.92 -0.44
N ASP A 230 14.54 -6.41 0.74
CA ASP A 230 13.47 -5.41 0.96
C ASP A 230 13.96 -4.04 0.48
N TYR A 231 13.28 -3.48 -0.53
CA TYR A 231 13.58 -2.16 -1.09
C TYR A 231 12.62 -1.07 -0.58
N THR A 232 11.76 -1.36 0.41
CA THR A 232 10.77 -0.41 0.95
C THR A 232 11.41 0.93 1.35
N SER A 233 12.60 0.92 1.94
CA SER A 233 13.32 2.15 2.35
C SER A 233 14.19 2.78 1.26
N LYS A 234 14.35 2.13 0.10
CA LYS A 234 15.23 2.55 -0.99
C LYS A 234 14.48 2.98 -2.25
N GLY A 235 13.20 2.65 -2.33
CA GLY A 235 12.39 2.78 -3.54
C GLY A 235 12.52 1.56 -4.46
N GLY A 236 11.48 1.31 -5.25
CA GLY A 236 11.43 0.21 -6.22
C GLY A 236 10.88 -1.12 -5.69
N ASP A 237 10.39 -1.18 -4.45
CA ASP A 237 9.91 -2.45 -3.86
C ASP A 237 8.63 -2.98 -4.51
N CYS A 238 7.76 -2.10 -4.99
CA CYS A 238 6.59 -2.48 -5.80
C CYS A 238 7.00 -3.26 -7.06
N THR A 239 8.03 -2.79 -7.77
CA THR A 239 8.58 -3.47 -8.95
C THR A 239 9.36 -4.73 -8.58
N ASN A 240 10.11 -4.70 -7.47
CA ASN A 240 10.82 -5.86 -6.95
C ASN A 240 9.84 -7.00 -6.65
N PHE A 241 8.72 -6.70 -5.99
CA PHE A 241 7.65 -7.65 -5.73
C PHE A 241 6.97 -8.14 -7.00
N ALA A 242 6.64 -7.23 -7.93
CA ALA A 242 6.09 -7.61 -9.21
C ALA A 242 7.03 -8.56 -9.96
N SER A 243 8.32 -8.25 -9.99
CA SER A 243 9.33 -9.10 -10.63
C SER A 243 9.44 -10.47 -9.98
N GLN A 244 9.37 -10.56 -8.64
CA GLN A 244 9.31 -11.84 -7.93
C GLN A 244 8.08 -12.65 -8.32
N VAL A 245 6.89 -12.04 -8.32
CA VAL A 245 5.64 -12.72 -8.67
C VAL A 245 5.68 -13.25 -10.10
N MET A 246 6.26 -12.48 -11.02
CA MET A 246 6.36 -12.85 -12.42
C MET A 246 7.43 -13.92 -12.70
N GLY A 247 8.61 -13.77 -12.10
CA GLY A 247 9.81 -14.52 -12.50
C GLY A 247 10.30 -15.58 -11.52
N ASP A 248 9.91 -15.56 -10.24
CA ASP A 248 10.34 -16.60 -9.30
C ASP A 248 9.79 -17.97 -9.75
N LYS A 249 10.62 -19.00 -9.71
CA LYS A 249 10.26 -20.39 -10.07
C LYS A 249 9.16 -20.98 -9.18
N GLU A 250 9.02 -20.48 -7.94
CA GLU A 250 7.95 -20.82 -7.01
C GLU A 250 6.67 -19.98 -7.25
N ALA A 251 6.75 -18.98 -8.13
CA ALA A 251 5.67 -18.08 -8.54
C ALA A 251 5.33 -18.32 -10.03
N GLY A 252 5.25 -17.25 -10.83
CA GLY A 252 4.91 -17.27 -12.24
C GLY A 252 5.93 -17.96 -13.14
N GLY A 253 7.21 -18.00 -12.75
CA GLY A 253 8.25 -18.76 -13.43
C GLY A 253 8.59 -18.28 -14.85
N LEU A 254 8.30 -17.02 -15.20
CA LEU A 254 8.79 -16.46 -16.47
C LEU A 254 10.32 -16.56 -16.54
N PRO A 255 10.90 -16.94 -17.70
CA PRO A 255 12.35 -17.06 -17.82
C PRO A 255 13.06 -15.75 -17.48
N LEU A 256 14.02 -15.81 -16.56
CA LEU A 256 14.86 -14.66 -16.25
C LEU A 256 15.82 -14.40 -17.42
N THR A 257 16.22 -13.13 -17.60
CA THR A 257 17.17 -12.73 -18.64
C THR A 257 18.38 -12.05 -18.02
N ASN A 258 19.45 -11.83 -18.80
CA ASN A 258 20.62 -11.11 -18.29
C ASN A 258 20.32 -9.67 -17.83
N ILE A 259 19.24 -9.08 -18.34
CA ILE A 259 18.83 -7.70 -18.06
C ILE A 259 17.66 -7.60 -17.06
N TRP A 260 16.90 -8.67 -16.84
CA TRP A 260 15.85 -8.79 -15.83
C TRP A 260 16.12 -10.03 -14.98
N ARG A 261 16.80 -9.82 -13.86
CA ARG A 261 17.29 -10.86 -12.96
C ARG A 261 17.49 -10.33 -11.55
N TYR A 262 17.58 -11.26 -10.61
CA TYR A 262 17.98 -10.99 -9.24
C TYR A 262 19.25 -11.78 -8.88
N ASP A 263 20.21 -11.11 -8.28
CA ASP A 263 21.40 -11.72 -7.69
C ASP A 263 21.45 -11.45 -6.18
N LYS A 264 21.82 -12.46 -5.38
CA LYS A 264 21.77 -12.32 -3.91
C LYS A 264 22.76 -11.29 -3.37
N ARG A 265 23.88 -11.04 -4.06
CA ARG A 265 24.92 -10.11 -3.59
C ARG A 265 24.63 -8.68 -4.04
N SER A 266 24.28 -8.51 -5.32
CA SER A 266 24.08 -7.21 -5.95
C SER A 266 22.62 -6.73 -5.94
N GLY A 267 21.66 -7.62 -5.74
CA GLY A 267 20.23 -7.33 -5.75
C GLY A 267 19.59 -7.49 -7.14
N GLY A 268 18.43 -6.88 -7.32
CA GLY A 268 17.72 -6.86 -8.61
C GLY A 268 18.41 -5.96 -9.63
N SER A 269 18.40 -6.35 -10.91
CA SER A 269 18.79 -5.48 -12.02
C SER A 269 17.88 -4.26 -12.13
N GLU A 270 18.26 -3.25 -12.91
CA GLU A 270 17.44 -2.04 -13.14
C GLU A 270 16.01 -2.39 -13.57
N ARG A 271 15.83 -3.32 -14.52
CA ARG A 271 14.50 -3.77 -14.97
C ARG A 271 13.75 -4.59 -13.93
N TRP A 272 14.43 -5.08 -12.88
CA TRP A 272 13.81 -5.82 -11.79
C TRP A 272 13.23 -4.88 -10.72
N ILE A 273 13.86 -3.71 -10.50
CA ILE A 273 13.50 -2.81 -9.39
C ILE A 273 12.89 -1.46 -9.84
N ARG A 274 13.15 -1.00 -11.07
CA ARG A 274 12.66 0.30 -11.55
C ARG A 274 11.41 0.14 -12.41
N THR A 275 10.36 0.88 -12.08
CA THR A 275 9.01 0.74 -12.62
C THR A 275 8.94 0.95 -14.14
N ASP A 276 9.47 2.07 -14.65
CA ASP A 276 9.57 2.38 -16.09
C ASP A 276 10.31 1.29 -16.88
N SER A 277 11.41 0.79 -16.33
CA SER A 277 12.30 -0.20 -16.95
C SER A 277 11.64 -1.56 -16.99
N PHE A 278 10.95 -1.93 -15.92
CA PHE A 278 10.16 -3.15 -15.85
C PHE A 278 8.98 -3.11 -16.81
N SER A 279 8.22 -2.01 -16.83
CA SER A 279 7.10 -1.80 -17.77
C SER A 279 7.54 -2.00 -19.22
N ASN A 280 8.60 -1.27 -19.62
CA ASN A 280 9.17 -1.37 -20.95
C ASN A 280 9.72 -2.77 -21.25
N PHE A 281 10.33 -3.43 -20.27
CA PHE A 281 10.85 -4.79 -20.43
C PHE A 281 9.73 -5.81 -20.64
N ILE A 282 8.70 -5.83 -19.80
CA ILE A 282 7.60 -6.79 -19.89
C ILE A 282 6.89 -6.67 -21.23
N LEU A 283 6.65 -5.45 -21.70
CA LEU A 283 5.99 -5.21 -23.00
C LEU A 283 6.90 -5.59 -24.19
N ARG A 284 8.18 -5.19 -24.17
CA ARG A 284 9.10 -5.42 -25.31
C ARG A 284 9.62 -6.86 -25.39
N SER A 285 9.72 -7.56 -24.27
CA SER A 285 10.11 -8.98 -24.25
C SER A 285 9.02 -9.89 -24.81
N GLY A 286 7.78 -9.38 -24.93
CA GLY A 286 6.61 -10.18 -25.30
C GLY A 286 6.05 -11.01 -24.15
N TYR A 287 6.57 -10.87 -22.91
CA TYR A 287 6.00 -11.52 -21.73
C TYR A 287 4.63 -10.96 -21.35
N GLY A 288 4.39 -9.67 -21.61
CA GLY A 288 3.09 -9.06 -21.44
C GLY A 288 2.66 -8.23 -22.64
N GLU A 289 1.39 -7.88 -22.64
CA GLU A 289 0.78 -6.97 -23.62
C GLU A 289 -0.07 -5.92 -22.93
N SER A 290 -0.04 -4.69 -23.47
CA SER A 290 -0.89 -3.61 -22.99
C SER A 290 -2.31 -3.81 -23.48
N VAL A 291 -3.23 -4.04 -22.56
CA VAL A 291 -4.67 -4.14 -22.81
C VAL A 291 -5.24 -2.73 -23.03
N SER A 292 -4.92 -1.81 -22.14
CA SER A 292 -5.37 -0.42 -22.21
C SER A 292 -4.46 0.51 -21.41
N LEU A 293 -4.43 1.78 -21.83
CA LEU A 293 -3.75 2.87 -21.14
C LEU A 293 -4.68 4.08 -21.12
N GLY A 294 -5.09 4.54 -19.94
CA GLY A 294 -5.96 5.70 -19.80
C GLY A 294 -6.28 6.03 -18.36
N ASP A 295 -7.08 7.06 -18.12
CA ASP A 295 -7.60 7.36 -16.78
C ASP A 295 -8.61 6.29 -16.31
N PHE A 296 -9.09 6.46 -15.07
CA PHE A 296 -10.02 5.53 -14.45
C PHE A 296 -11.30 5.33 -15.29
N GLU A 297 -11.92 6.40 -15.79
CA GLU A 297 -13.14 6.31 -16.59
C GLU A 297 -12.89 5.54 -17.88
N HIS A 298 -11.77 5.79 -18.55
CA HIS A 298 -11.38 5.12 -19.78
C HIS A 298 -11.24 3.61 -19.62
N ILE A 299 -10.62 3.13 -18.53
CA ILE A 299 -10.38 1.71 -18.34
C ILE A 299 -11.63 0.93 -17.91
N ILE A 300 -12.61 1.58 -17.27
CA ILE A 300 -13.84 0.91 -16.82
C ILE A 300 -15.01 1.03 -17.79
N SER A 301 -15.01 2.04 -18.67
CA SER A 301 -16.16 2.33 -19.52
C SER A 301 -16.20 1.44 -20.77
N PRO A 302 -17.39 1.03 -21.22
CA PRO A 302 -17.59 0.37 -22.50
C PRO A 302 -16.99 1.13 -23.68
N THR A 303 -16.34 0.41 -24.59
CA THR A 303 -15.87 0.91 -25.89
C THR A 303 -16.21 -0.12 -26.98
N PRO A 304 -16.17 0.24 -28.28
CA PRO A 304 -16.35 -0.74 -29.35
C PRO A 304 -15.36 -1.92 -29.30
N LYS A 305 -14.14 -1.68 -28.80
CA LYS A 305 -13.12 -2.72 -28.60
C LYS A 305 -13.37 -3.57 -27.35
N TYR A 306 -13.86 -2.93 -26.28
CA TYR A 306 -14.10 -3.55 -24.99
C TYR A 306 -15.53 -3.22 -24.51
N PRO A 307 -16.55 -3.98 -24.93
CA PRO A 307 -17.94 -3.69 -24.59
C PRO A 307 -18.24 -3.70 -23.08
N ASP A 308 -17.48 -4.47 -22.30
CA ASP A 308 -17.56 -4.53 -20.83
C ASP A 308 -16.44 -3.70 -20.14
N GLY A 309 -15.84 -2.76 -20.86
CA GLY A 309 -14.69 -1.97 -20.42
C GLY A 309 -13.37 -2.74 -20.46
N ALA A 310 -12.24 -2.02 -20.62
CA ALA A 310 -10.93 -2.66 -20.75
C ALA A 310 -10.52 -3.46 -19.50
N LEU A 311 -10.98 -3.04 -18.33
CA LEU A 311 -10.74 -3.72 -17.06
C LEU A 311 -11.30 -5.16 -17.04
N SER A 312 -12.32 -5.48 -17.85
CA SER A 312 -12.82 -6.87 -17.97
C SER A 312 -11.85 -7.83 -18.68
N HIS A 313 -10.78 -7.31 -19.29
CA HIS A 313 -9.83 -8.09 -20.08
C HIS A 313 -8.52 -8.40 -19.34
N ILE A 314 -8.35 -7.87 -18.12
CA ILE A 314 -7.30 -8.34 -17.20
C ILE A 314 -7.82 -9.53 -16.39
N GLN A 315 -6.93 -10.44 -16.02
CA GLN A 315 -7.22 -11.59 -15.17
C GLN A 315 -6.27 -11.67 -13.96
N ALA A 316 -6.59 -12.49 -12.97
CA ALA A 316 -5.68 -12.73 -11.85
C ALA A 316 -4.30 -13.18 -12.34
N GLY A 317 -3.21 -12.69 -11.73
CA GLY A 317 -1.83 -12.84 -12.19
C GLY A 317 -1.39 -11.77 -13.21
N ASP A 318 -2.28 -10.90 -13.68
CA ASP A 318 -1.90 -9.75 -14.52
C ASP A 318 -1.42 -8.56 -13.68
N LEU A 319 -0.92 -7.54 -14.37
CA LEU A 319 -0.37 -6.32 -13.76
C LEU A 319 -1.27 -5.11 -14.01
N ILE A 320 -1.35 -4.23 -13.02
CA ILE A 320 -1.80 -2.86 -13.17
C ILE A 320 -0.64 -1.93 -12.81
N GLY A 321 -0.25 -1.08 -13.74
CA GLY A 321 0.67 0.03 -13.49
C GLY A 321 -0.10 1.33 -13.29
N TYR A 322 0.34 2.16 -12.35
CA TYR A 322 -0.25 3.46 -12.04
C TYR A 322 0.72 4.57 -12.43
N ILE A 323 0.21 5.59 -13.12
CA ILE A 323 0.96 6.73 -13.65
C ILE A 323 0.31 7.98 -13.04
N ILE A 324 1.02 8.61 -12.12
CA ILE A 324 0.57 9.81 -11.37
C ILE A 324 0.92 11.06 -12.17
N GLN A 325 2.10 11.11 -12.80
CA GLN A 325 2.56 12.24 -13.61
C GLN A 325 3.31 11.80 -14.86
N GLY A 326 3.12 12.55 -15.95
CA GLY A 326 3.78 12.25 -17.22
C GLY A 326 3.28 10.94 -17.82
N ASN A 327 4.22 10.09 -18.23
CA ASN A 327 3.96 8.83 -18.93
C ASN A 327 4.72 7.63 -18.33
N ASP A 328 5.45 7.85 -17.23
CA ASP A 328 6.23 6.78 -16.59
C ASP A 328 5.38 6.10 -15.53
N VAL A 329 5.50 4.78 -15.42
CA VAL A 329 4.82 4.04 -14.36
C VAL A 329 5.46 4.40 -13.03
N ASP A 330 4.67 4.87 -12.07
CA ASP A 330 5.10 5.23 -10.72
C ASP A 330 4.94 4.06 -9.73
N HIS A 331 3.98 3.16 -10.00
CA HIS A 331 3.69 2.02 -9.12
C HIS A 331 3.16 0.81 -9.87
N PHE A 332 3.33 -0.38 -9.30
CA PHE A 332 2.76 -1.62 -9.81
C PHE A 332 1.94 -2.34 -8.76
N SER A 333 0.91 -3.03 -9.20
CA SER A 333 0.22 -4.03 -8.40
C SER A 333 -0.12 -5.27 -9.23
N ILE A 334 -0.21 -6.41 -8.55
CA ILE A 334 -0.62 -7.68 -9.11
C ILE A 334 -2.12 -7.83 -8.91
N VAL A 335 -2.86 -8.13 -9.96
CA VAL A 335 -4.26 -8.55 -9.85
C VAL A 335 -4.27 -9.93 -9.21
N VAL A 336 -4.86 -10.10 -8.03
CA VAL A 336 -4.89 -11.40 -7.34
C VAL A 336 -6.25 -12.09 -7.41
N GLY A 337 -7.24 -11.41 -7.99
CA GLY A 337 -8.57 -11.93 -8.20
C GLY A 337 -9.61 -10.82 -8.21
N TYR A 338 -10.82 -11.22 -7.84
CA TYR A 338 -11.97 -10.34 -7.69
C TYR A 338 -12.62 -10.65 -6.35
N ASP A 339 -13.26 -9.65 -5.77
CA ASP A 339 -14.12 -9.85 -4.62
C ASP A 339 -15.43 -10.56 -5.05
N ALA A 340 -16.32 -10.87 -4.11
CA ALA A 340 -17.57 -11.56 -4.44
C ALA A 340 -18.55 -10.74 -5.31
N TYR A 341 -18.37 -9.41 -5.42
CA TYR A 341 -19.12 -8.56 -6.33
C TYR A 341 -18.49 -8.47 -7.73
N GLY A 342 -17.24 -8.92 -7.89
CA GLY A 342 -16.48 -8.83 -9.14
C GLY A 342 -15.54 -7.62 -9.22
N TYR A 343 -15.30 -6.90 -8.11
CA TYR A 343 -14.36 -5.79 -8.01
C TYR A 343 -12.92 -6.32 -8.09
N PRO A 344 -12.08 -5.86 -9.05
CA PRO A 344 -10.67 -6.26 -9.07
C PRO A 344 -9.93 -5.88 -7.79
N ILE A 345 -9.23 -6.87 -7.24
CA ILE A 345 -8.42 -6.73 -6.03
C ILE A 345 -6.96 -7.02 -6.32
N VAL A 346 -6.08 -6.26 -5.68
CA VAL A 346 -4.64 -6.27 -5.99
C VAL A 346 -3.76 -6.40 -4.76
N ASN A 347 -2.55 -6.92 -4.99
CA ASN A 347 -1.46 -6.91 -4.01
C ASN A 347 -0.28 -6.07 -4.52
N SER A 348 0.38 -5.34 -3.63
CA SER A 348 1.62 -4.59 -3.91
C SER A 348 2.44 -4.31 -2.66
N HIS A 349 3.70 -3.93 -2.85
CA HIS A 349 4.60 -3.37 -1.83
C HIS A 349 4.73 -1.86 -2.01
N THR A 350 5.44 -1.18 -1.09
CA THR A 350 5.53 0.29 -0.99
C THR A 350 4.19 0.88 -0.55
N ALA A 351 3.97 0.84 0.78
CA ALA A 351 2.68 0.62 1.44
C ALA A 351 2.09 -0.73 1.03
N ASP A 352 2.15 -1.71 1.93
CA ASP A 352 1.80 -3.09 1.60
C ASP A 352 0.29 -3.22 1.44
N ARG A 353 -0.12 -3.86 0.34
CA ARG A 353 -1.52 -4.03 -0.03
C ARG A 353 -1.82 -5.51 -0.20
N TYR A 354 -2.87 -5.99 0.47
CA TYR A 354 -3.39 -7.34 0.33
C TYR A 354 -4.87 -7.29 -0.04
N ARG A 355 -5.20 -7.77 -1.24
CA ARG A 355 -6.55 -7.82 -1.80
C ARG A 355 -7.28 -6.48 -1.77
N VAL A 356 -6.54 -5.39 -1.92
CA VAL A 356 -7.08 -4.02 -1.90
C VAL A 356 -7.81 -3.75 -3.22
N PRO A 357 -8.99 -3.12 -3.22
CA PRO A 357 -9.63 -2.66 -4.46
C PRO A 357 -8.66 -1.81 -5.28
N PHE A 358 -8.51 -2.13 -6.57
CA PHE A 358 -7.38 -1.66 -7.37
C PHE A 358 -7.22 -0.12 -7.45
N ASP A 359 -8.32 0.62 -7.37
CA ASP A 359 -8.38 2.08 -7.46
C ASP A 359 -8.39 2.78 -6.09
N LEU A 360 -8.46 2.05 -4.96
CA LEU A 360 -8.34 2.66 -3.64
C LEU A 360 -6.93 3.23 -3.46
N GLY A 361 -6.81 4.45 -2.94
CA GLY A 361 -5.54 5.14 -2.78
C GLY A 361 -4.99 5.75 -4.06
N TRP A 362 -5.85 5.99 -5.05
CA TRP A 362 -5.52 6.69 -6.30
C TRP A 362 -6.55 7.78 -6.58
N ASP A 363 -6.13 8.81 -7.32
CA ASP A 363 -6.97 9.96 -7.66
C ASP A 363 -7.44 9.95 -9.13
N GLN A 364 -8.35 10.84 -9.48
CA GLN A 364 -8.92 10.96 -10.83
C GLN A 364 -7.92 11.36 -11.92
N ASN A 365 -6.73 11.84 -11.54
CA ASN A 365 -5.68 12.19 -12.50
C ASN A 365 -4.73 11.02 -12.75
N THR A 366 -4.82 9.96 -11.94
CA THR A 366 -4.04 8.74 -12.10
C THR A 366 -4.45 8.03 -13.40
N LYS A 367 -3.48 7.75 -14.24
CA LYS A 367 -3.64 6.87 -15.41
C LYS A 367 -3.22 5.46 -15.05
N TYR A 368 -3.84 4.50 -15.70
CA TYR A 368 -3.69 3.08 -15.47
C TYR A 368 -3.18 2.45 -16.77
N ILE A 369 -2.13 1.64 -16.67
CA ILE A 369 -1.76 0.69 -17.72
C ILE A 369 -2.16 -0.71 -17.28
N LEU A 370 -3.07 -1.30 -18.04
CA LEU A 370 -3.52 -2.68 -17.85
C LEU A 370 -2.61 -3.60 -18.66
N ILE A 371 -1.86 -4.48 -18.01
CA ILE A 371 -0.90 -5.35 -18.68
C ILE A 371 -1.29 -6.80 -18.45
N HIS A 372 -1.70 -7.46 -19.52
CA HIS A 372 -1.96 -8.90 -19.54
C HIS A 372 -0.65 -9.66 -19.67
N ILE A 373 -0.41 -10.64 -18.79
CA ILE A 373 0.77 -11.50 -18.87
C ILE A 373 0.43 -12.72 -19.72
N LYS A 374 1.25 -13.02 -20.72
CA LYS A 374 0.97 -14.09 -21.67
C LYS A 374 1.22 -15.46 -21.04
N ASP A 375 0.20 -16.29 -21.12
CA ASP A 375 0.26 -17.72 -20.85
C ASP A 375 0.34 -18.51 -22.17
#